data_AF-A0A932XAQ1-F1
#
_entry.id   AF-A0A932XAQ1-F1
#
_cell.length_a   1.000
_cell.length_b   1.000
_cell.length_c   1.000
_cell.angle_alpha   90.00
_cell.angle_beta   90.00
_cell.angle_gamma   90.00
#
_symmetry.space_group_name_H-M   'P 1'
#
loop_
_entity.id
_entity.type
_entity.pdbx_description
1 polymer ?
#
loop_
_entity_poly.entity_id
_entity_poly.type
_entity_poly.pdbx_seq_one_letter_code
_entity_poly.pdbx_strand_id
1 'polypeptide(L)'
;MSVSGTDFVTTLLNFGIGIAGGIAFLLIIFGGFQILTSAGNPERLNAGKELISSAITGLLMIVFSVFLLRIIGVDILGIPSFT
;
A
#
# COMPACT_ATOMS: atom_id res chain seq x y z
N MET A 1 12.30 -15.49 -26.60
CA MET A 1 11.14 -15.14 -25.77
C MET A 1 11.34 -13.72 -25.29
N SER A 2 10.63 -12.77 -25.90
CA SER A 2 10.70 -11.35 -25.56
C SER A 2 10.15 -11.17 -24.16
N VAL A 3 11.03 -10.89 -23.19
CA VAL A 3 10.61 -10.32 -21.92
C VAL A 3 10.14 -8.91 -22.25
N SER A 4 8.85 -8.77 -22.54
CA SER A 4 8.21 -7.48 -22.70
C SER A 4 8.40 -6.74 -21.38
N GLY A 5 8.97 -5.53 -21.39
CA GLY A 5 9.24 -4.77 -20.16
C GLY A 5 8.03 -4.64 -19.23
N THR A 6 6.82 -4.78 -19.78
CA THR A 6 5.52 -4.82 -19.09
C THR A 6 5.34 -6.01 -18.14
N ASP A 7 5.87 -7.21 -18.45
CA ASP A 7 5.72 -8.40 -17.61
C ASP A 7 6.58 -8.30 -16.34
N PHE A 8 7.75 -7.68 -16.49
CA PHE A 8 8.63 -7.38 -15.36
C PHE A 8 7.98 -6.36 -14.42
N VAL A 9 7.36 -5.32 -14.97
CA VAL A 9 6.63 -4.30 -14.19
C VAL A 9 5.45 -4.90 -13.45
N THR A 10 4.64 -5.74 -14.11
CA THR A 10 3.48 -6.40 -13.47
C THR A 10 3.91 -7.31 -12.32
N THR A 11 4.97 -8.10 -12.51
CA THR A 11 5.51 -8.97 -11.47
C THR A 11 6.04 -8.17 -10.27
N LEU A 12 6.79 -7.10 -10.54
CA LEU A 12 7.35 -6.25 -9.49
C LEU A 12 6.26 -5.51 -8.70
N LEU A 13 5.22 -5.03 -9.38
CA LEU A 13 4.06 -4.39 -8.74
C LEU A 13 3.28 -5.37 -7.88
N ASN A 14 2.93 -6.55 -8.39
CA ASN A 14 2.21 -7.57 -7.60
C ASN A 14 3.00 -7.96 -6.34
N PHE A 15 4.31 -8.14 -6.46
CA PHE A 15 5.16 -8.45 -5.32
C PHE A 15 5.24 -7.29 -4.32
N GLY A 16 5.40 -6.06 -4.81
CA GLY A 16 5.44 -4.85 -3.99
C GLY A 16 4.12 -4.57 -3.25
N ILE A 17 2.99 -4.72 -3.93
CA ILE A 17 1.65 -4.55 -3.33
C ILE A 17 1.40 -5.61 -2.26
N GLY A 18 1.78 -6.88 -2.51
CA GLY A 18 1.63 -7.95 -1.54
C GLY A 18 2.44 -7.70 -0.25
N ILE A 19 3.71 -7.31 -0.40
CA ILE A 19 4.57 -6.99 0.75
C ILE A 19 4.04 -5.76 1.49
N ALA A 20 3.69 -4.70 0.77
CA ALA A 20 3.26 -3.48 1.40
C ALA A 20 1.90 -3.61 2.09
N GLY A 21 0.97 -4.39 1.52
CA GLY A 21 -0.28 -4.77 2.18
C GLY A 21 -0.03 -5.55 3.48
N GLY A 22 0.92 -6.48 3.46
CA GLY A 22 1.34 -7.23 4.66
C GLY A 22 1.95 -6.33 5.74
N ILE A 23 2.84 -5.41 5.36
CA ILE A 23 3.45 -4.45 6.30
C ILE A 23 2.40 -3.50 6.87
N ALA A 24 1.52 -2.96 6.03
CA ALA A 24 0.44 -2.08 6.49
C ALA A 24 -0.48 -2.79 7.49
N PHE A 25 -0.82 -4.06 7.24
CA PHE A 25 -1.61 -4.86 8.16
C PHE A 25 -0.94 -5.03 9.53
N LEU A 26 0.36 -5.33 9.55
CA LEU A 26 1.13 -5.44 10.79
C LEU A 26 1.20 -4.11 11.56
N LEU A 27 1.40 -3.00 10.86
CA LEU A 27 1.43 -1.66 11.47
C LEU A 27 0.08 -1.27 12.06
N ILE A 28 -1.03 -1.61 11.40
CA ILE A 28 -2.39 -1.37 11.91
C ILE A 28 -2.63 -2.18 13.19
N ILE A 29 -2.22 -3.45 13.22
CA ILE A 29 -2.33 -4.28 14.42
C ILE A 29 -1.51 -3.67 15.56
N PHE A 30 -0.25 -3.30 15.30
CA PHE A 30 0.63 -2.71 16.31
C PHE A 30 0.10 -1.38 16.84
N GLY A 31 -0.36 -0.48 15.95
CA GLY A 31 -1.00 0.77 16.33
C GLY A 31 -2.31 0.55 17.10
N GLY A 32 -3.08 -0.48 16.74
CA GLY A 32 -4.29 -0.88 17.47
C GLY A 32 -3.99 -1.32 18.89
N PHE A 33 -2.97 -2.19 19.08
CA PHE A 33 -2.50 -2.59 20.40
C PHE A 33 -1.98 -1.39 21.21
N GLN A 34 -1.23 -0.48 20.59
CA GLN A 34 -0.77 0.76 21.21
C GLN A 34 -1.96 1.57 21.77
N ILE A 35 -3.03 1.74 20.98
CA ILE A 35 -4.25 2.44 21.38
C ILE A 35 -4.96 1.71 22.52
N LEU A 36 -5.14 0.38 22.40
CA LEU A 36 -5.81 -0.46 23.40
C LEU A 36 -5.09 -0.45 24.75
N THR A 37 -3.76 -0.54 24.75
CA THR A 37 -2.91 -0.54 25.95
C THR A 37 -2.66 0.88 26.49
N SER A 38 -3.18 1.93 25.85
CA SER A 38 -2.95 3.33 26.26
C SER A 38 -3.53 3.68 27.64
N ALA A 39 -4.46 2.88 28.18
CA ALA A 39 -4.95 2.95 29.57
C ALA A 39 -5.27 4.38 30.09
N GLY A 40 -5.73 5.28 29.22
CA GLY A 40 -6.08 6.67 29.57
C GLY A 40 -4.96 7.70 29.37
N ASN A 41 -3.77 7.32 28.93
CA ASN A 41 -2.73 8.27 28.53
C ASN A 41 -3.00 8.81 27.10
N PRO A 42 -3.31 10.10 26.93
CA PRO A 42 -3.64 10.68 25.62
C PRO A 42 -2.48 10.65 24.62
N GLU A 43 -1.24 10.59 25.11
CA GLU A 43 -0.03 10.59 24.28
C GLU A 43 0.14 9.26 23.53
N ARG A 44 -0.09 8.13 24.21
CA ARG A 44 -0.07 6.81 23.56
C ARG A 44 -1.26 6.59 22.63
N LEU A 45 -2.41 7.17 22.98
CA LEU A 45 -3.59 7.15 22.12
C LEU A 45 -3.31 7.88 20.80
N ASN A 46 -2.72 9.07 20.86
CA ASN A 46 -2.37 9.85 19.68
C ASN A 46 -1.27 9.18 18.86
N ALA A 47 -0.23 8.65 19.50
CA ALA A 47 0.84 7.92 18.82
C ALA A 47 0.30 6.69 18.06
N GLY A 48 -0.61 5.93 18.66
CA GLY A 48 -1.23 4.78 17.98
C GLY A 48 -2.15 5.20 16.83
N LYS A 49 -2.89 6.30 16.97
CA LYS A 49 -3.70 6.86 15.87
C LYS A 49 -2.83 7.36 14.72
N GLU A 50 -1.69 7.99 15.02
CA GLU A 50 -0.74 8.46 14.02
C GLU A 50 -0.06 7.30 13.28
N LEU A 51 0.27 6.22 13.99
CA LEU A 51 0.74 4.96 13.40
C LEU A 51 -0.28 4.35 12.43
N ILE A 52 -1.54 4.28 12.82
CA ILE A 52 -2.60 3.76 11.95
C ILE A 52 -2.81 4.69 10.75
N SER A 53 -2.85 6.01 10.98
CA SER A 53 -3.02 7.01 9.93
C SER A 53 -1.90 6.91 8.89
N SER A 54 -0.64 6.85 9.33
CA SER A 54 0.52 6.71 8.44
C SER A 54 0.52 5.38 7.67
N ALA A 55 0.12 4.28 8.30
CA ALA A 55 -0.06 2.98 7.62
C ALA A 55 -1.15 3.05 6.54
N ILE A 56 -2.28 3.69 6.83
CA ILE A 56 -3.37 3.90 5.87
C ILE A 56 -2.92 4.80 4.72
N THR A 57 -2.26 5.92 5.01
CA THR A 57 -1.74 6.83 3.98
C THR A 57 -0.71 6.14 3.09
N GLY A 58 0.18 5.34 3.66
CA GLY A 58 1.15 4.54 2.89
C GLY A 58 0.49 3.53 1.97
N LEU A 59 -0.50 2.78 2.47
CA LEU A 59 -1.27 1.84 1.66
C LEU A 59 -2.03 2.57 0.54
N LEU A 60 -2.66 3.69 0.86
CA LEU A 60 -3.40 4.51 -0.08
C LEU A 60 -2.49 5.05 -1.18
N MET A 61 -1.25 5.43 -0.86
CA MET A 61 -0.24 5.90 -1.82
C MET A 61 0.13 4.81 -2.83
N ILE A 62 0.25 3.56 -2.40
CA ILE A 62 0.50 2.41 -3.29
C ILE A 62 -0.69 2.16 -4.20
N VAL A 63 -1.91 2.15 -3.65
CA VAL A 63 -3.15 2.01 -4.44
C VAL A 63 -3.23 3.12 -5.49
N PHE A 64 -2.93 4.37 -5.11
CA PHE A 64 -2.90 5.51 -6.01
C PHE A 64 -1.84 5.36 -7.11
N SER A 65 -0.66 4.85 -6.76
CA SER A 65 0.41 4.59 -7.72
C SER A 65 -0.04 3.59 -8.79
N VAL A 66 -0.66 2.48 -8.38
CA VAL A 66 -1.20 1.47 -9.31
C VAL A 66 -2.35 2.04 -10.14
N PHE A 67 -3.21 2.85 -9.52
CA PHE A 67 -4.30 3.53 -10.21
C PHE A 67 -3.80 4.48 -11.30
N LEU A 68 -2.79 5.31 -11.00
CA LEU A 68 -2.14 6.19 -11.97
C LEU A 68 -1.44 5.39 -13.08
N LEU A 69 -0.75 4.31 -12.74
CA LEU A 69 -0.14 3.42 -13.72
C LEU A 69 -1.19 2.78 -14.63
N ARG A 70 -2.38 2.47 -14.12
CA ARG A 70 -3.48 1.94 -14.94
C ARG A 70 -4.05 2.99 -15.87
N ILE A 71 -4.30 4.21 -15.38
CA ILE A 71 -4.80 5.31 -16.22
C ILE A 71 -3.77 5.71 -17.28
N ILE A 72 -2.54 6.02 -16.87
CA ILE A 72 -1.52 6.50 -17.80
C ILE A 72 -1.02 5.36 -18.69
N GLY A 73 -0.83 4.17 -18.13
CA GLY A 73 -0.39 3.00 -18.87
C GLY A 73 -1.46 2.51 -19.86
N VAL A 74 -2.66 2.16 -19.38
CA VAL A 74 -3.68 1.54 -20.23
C VAL A 74 -4.39 2.58 -21.10
N ASP A 75 -4.84 3.70 -20.53
CA ASP A 75 -5.70 4.65 -21.26
C ASP A 75 -4.90 5.61 -22.16
N ILE A 76 -3.67 5.99 -21.79
CA ILE A 76 -2.86 6.95 -22.57
C ILE A 76 -1.85 6.24 -23.48
N LEU A 77 -1.17 5.19 -22.99
CA LEU A 77 -0.17 4.45 -23.77
C LEU A 77 -0.77 3.25 -24.53
N GLY A 78 -2.03 2.90 -24.29
CA GLY A 78 -2.73 1.86 -25.05
C GLY A 78 -2.14 0.45 -24.88
N ILE A 79 -1.36 0.20 -23.82
CA ILE A 79 -0.89 -1.15 -23.51
C ILE A 79 -2.12 -2.01 -23.17
N PRO A 80 -2.44 -3.05 -23.97
CA PRO A 80 -3.57 -3.91 -23.70
C PRO A 80 -3.44 -4.49 -22.30
N SER A 81 -4.48 -4.34 -21.48
CA SER A 81 -4.55 -5.00 -20.19
C SER A 81 -4.56 -6.51 -20.43
N PHE A 82 -3.44 -7.16 -20.17
CA PHE A 82 -3.33 -8.61 -20.16
C PHE A 82 -4.14 -9.14 -18.98
N THR A 83 -5.34 -9.68 -19.26
CA THR A 83 -5.91 -10.78 -18.45
C THR A 83 -4.95 -11.95 -18.41
#